data_AF-A0A7Y9U3V7-F1
#
_entry.id   AF-A0A7Y9U3V7-F1
#
_cell.length_a   1.000
_cell.length_b   1.000
_cell.length_c   1.000
_cell.angle_alpha   90.00
_cell.angle_beta   90.00
_cell.angle_gamma   90.00
#
_symmetry.space_group_name_H-M   'P 1'
#
loop_
_entity.id
_entity.type
_entity.pdbx_description
1 polymer ?
#
loop_
_entity_poly.entity_id
_entity_poly.type
_entity_poly.pdbx_seq_one_letter_code
_entity_poly.pdbx_strand_id
1 'polypeptide(L)'
;MTTLWIVVATVAAYLIGSLSFAVIISKSMGLDDPRSYGSGNPGATNVLRSGNKKAAVLTLVFDAVKGLVPVLLVQQFGAPYGLGEGTAALVGLAAFLGHLWPVFFGFVGGKGVATAAGVLLGFNVWLGLATLAVWGLVAYGSRYSSLAALVAAVAAPVIQTVVWGPSTATLAIVVMCLLLVWRHGANISKLMKGTESRIGQKAVAAPEADVARTTTPRPAKSASKPPRGTRQHRKQTH
;
A
#
# COMPACT_ATOMS: atom_id res chain seq x y z
N MET A 1 15.98 14.51 30.38
CA MET A 1 14.57 14.23 30.07
C MET A 1 14.23 14.44 28.60
N THR A 2 14.70 15.52 27.96
CA THR A 2 14.49 15.79 26.53
C THR A 2 14.88 14.63 25.60
N THR A 3 16.04 14.01 25.80
CA THR A 3 16.49 12.87 24.98
C THR A 3 15.51 11.70 25.01
N LEU A 4 14.92 11.41 26.18
CA LEU A 4 13.91 10.37 26.31
C LEU A 4 12.68 10.68 25.45
N TRP A 5 12.19 11.93 25.49
CA TRP A 5 11.05 12.35 24.67
C TRP A 5 11.34 12.28 23.16
N ILE A 6 12.55 12.63 22.73
CA ILE A 6 12.96 12.50 21.32
C ILE A 6 12.89 11.03 20.88
N VAL A 7 13.44 10.12 21.69
CA VAL A 7 13.43 8.67 21.38
C VAL A 7 12.00 8.15 21.35
N VAL A 8 11.19 8.46 22.36
CA VAL A 8 9.79 8.03 22.45
C VAL A 8 8.98 8.53 21.24
N ALA A 9 9.10 9.82 20.90
CA ALA A 9 8.39 10.40 19.75
C ALA A 9 8.82 9.75 18.43
N THR A 10 10.12 9.51 18.26
CA THR A 10 10.68 8.88 17.04
C THR A 10 10.20 7.42 16.90
N VAL A 11 10.27 6.63 17.97
CA VAL A 11 9.79 5.24 17.97
C VAL A 11 8.28 5.21 17.75
N ALA A 12 7.51 6.05 18.43
CA ALA A 12 6.06 6.14 18.24
C ALA A 12 5.71 6.48 16.78
N ALA A 13 6.41 7.43 16.17
CA ALA A 13 6.21 7.78 14.77
C ALA A 13 6.52 6.61 13.82
N TYR A 14 7.59 5.85 14.07
CA TYR A 14 7.88 4.63 13.30
C TYR A 14 6.77 3.57 13.44
N LEU A 15 6.26 3.35 14.65
CA LEU A 15 5.16 2.40 14.89
C LEU A 15 3.87 2.85 14.20
N ILE A 16 3.53 4.14 14.26
CA ILE A 16 2.40 4.73 13.53
C ILE A 16 2.60 4.56 12.01
N GLY A 17 3.79 4.86 11.50
CA GLY A 17 4.16 4.66 10.10
C GLY A 17 4.05 3.19 9.66
N SER A 18 4.33 2.26 10.59
CA SER A 18 4.26 0.81 10.37
C SER A 18 2.84 0.25 10.23
N LEU A 19 1.80 1.08 10.41
CA LEU A 19 0.43 0.70 10.10
C LEU A 19 0.24 0.68 8.57
N SER A 20 0.18 -0.51 7.98
CA SER A 20 -0.07 -0.70 6.55
C SER A 20 -1.56 -0.55 6.25
N PHE A 21 -2.01 0.70 5.99
CA PHE A 21 -3.43 0.97 5.74
C PHE A 21 -3.95 0.29 4.49
N ALA A 22 -3.11 0.04 3.48
CA ALA A 22 -3.50 -0.78 2.34
C ALA A 22 -3.99 -2.16 2.78
N VAL A 23 -3.24 -2.83 3.66
CA VAL A 23 -3.59 -4.17 4.18
C VAL A 23 -4.77 -4.09 5.14
N ILE A 24 -4.75 -3.15 6.09
CA ILE A 24 -5.80 -2.97 7.10
C ILE A 24 -7.16 -2.71 6.41
N ILE A 25 -7.20 -1.76 5.47
CA ILE A 25 -8.44 -1.36 4.80
C ILE A 25 -8.93 -2.48 3.90
N SER A 26 -8.05 -3.10 3.11
CA SER A 26 -8.44 -4.21 2.23
C SER A 26 -9.06 -5.35 3.04
N LYS A 27 -8.42 -5.76 4.14
CA LYS A 27 -8.96 -6.78 5.05
C LYS A 27 -10.30 -6.36 5.67
N SER A 28 -10.42 -5.12 6.14
CA SER A 28 -11.66 -4.61 6.75
C SER A 28 -12.84 -4.55 5.78
N MET A 29 -12.56 -4.46 4.48
CA MET A 29 -13.56 -4.40 3.41
C MET A 29 -13.76 -5.74 2.71
N GLY A 30 -13.16 -6.84 3.20
CA GLY A 30 -13.27 -8.18 2.62
C GLY A 30 -12.58 -8.33 1.26
N LEU A 31 -11.56 -7.51 0.97
CA LEU A 31 -10.75 -7.60 -0.24
C LEU A 31 -9.50 -8.46 -0.01
N ASP A 32 -8.96 -9.01 -1.08
CA ASP A 32 -7.68 -9.73 -1.07
C ASP A 32 -6.54 -8.85 -0.54
N ASP A 33 -5.51 -9.48 0.01
CA ASP A 33 -4.30 -8.79 0.46
C ASP A 33 -3.65 -8.05 -0.73
N PRO A 34 -3.38 -6.73 -0.62
CA PRO A 34 -2.71 -5.96 -1.69
C PRO A 34 -1.34 -6.49 -2.12
N ARG A 35 -0.74 -7.41 -1.36
CA ARG A 35 0.52 -8.07 -1.72
C ARG A 35 0.34 -9.25 -2.67
N SER A 36 -0.87 -9.80 -2.82
CA SER A 36 -1.14 -10.97 -3.66
C SER A 36 -1.46 -10.66 -5.12
N TYR A 37 -1.65 -9.39 -5.49
CA TYR A 37 -2.08 -9.02 -6.85
C TYR A 37 -1.43 -7.73 -7.38
N GLY A 38 -1.62 -7.48 -8.68
CA GLY A 38 -1.14 -6.29 -9.37
C GLY A 38 0.38 -6.18 -9.32
N SER A 39 0.89 -5.14 -8.65
CA SER A 39 2.32 -4.92 -8.45
C SER A 39 2.89 -5.56 -7.17
N GLY A 40 2.06 -6.19 -6.35
CA GLY A 40 2.42 -6.72 -5.02
C GLY A 40 2.81 -5.67 -3.98
N ASN A 41 2.81 -4.38 -4.33
CA ASN A 41 3.15 -3.29 -3.39
C ASN A 41 1.90 -2.84 -2.62
N PRO A 42 1.92 -2.80 -1.27
CA PRO A 42 0.77 -2.42 -0.45
C PRO A 42 0.59 -0.90 -0.41
N GLY A 43 0.10 -0.31 -1.50
CA GLY A 43 -0.20 1.11 -1.58
C GLY A 43 -1.46 1.40 -2.39
N ALA A 44 -1.98 2.63 -2.28
CA ALA A 44 -3.26 3.04 -2.85
C ALA A 44 -3.41 2.73 -4.36
N THR A 45 -2.37 2.96 -5.17
CA THR A 45 -2.39 2.64 -6.60
C THR A 45 -2.58 1.15 -6.86
N ASN A 46 -2.03 0.27 -6.01
CA ASN A 46 -2.26 -1.16 -6.13
C ASN A 46 -3.64 -1.54 -5.62
N VAL A 47 -4.08 -0.98 -4.49
CA VAL A 47 -5.44 -1.19 -3.97
C VAL A 47 -6.49 -0.83 -5.02
N LEU A 48 -6.28 0.25 -5.78
CA LEU A 48 -7.17 0.65 -6.88
C LEU A 48 -7.32 -0.43 -7.96
N ARG A 49 -6.32 -1.31 -8.15
CA ARG A 49 -6.38 -2.42 -9.12
C ARG A 49 -7.34 -3.53 -8.71
N SER A 50 -7.76 -3.60 -7.44
CA SER A 50 -8.89 -4.45 -7.02
C SER A 50 -10.24 -3.99 -7.60
N GLY A 51 -10.29 -2.78 -8.17
CA GLY A 51 -11.52 -2.12 -8.60
C GLY A 51 -12.23 -1.33 -7.50
N ASN A 52 -11.82 -1.48 -6.23
CA ASN A 52 -12.43 -0.76 -5.12
C ASN A 52 -11.81 0.64 -4.92
N LYS A 53 -12.44 1.64 -5.57
CA LYS A 53 -12.00 3.06 -5.46
C LYS A 53 -12.05 3.60 -4.04
N LYS A 54 -13.04 3.21 -3.24
CA LYS A 54 -13.18 3.66 -1.85
C LYS A 54 -11.99 3.15 -1.01
N ALA A 55 -11.65 1.87 -1.12
CA ALA A 55 -10.49 1.29 -0.44
C ALA A 55 -9.18 2.01 -0.82
N ALA A 56 -9.00 2.32 -2.10
CA ALA A 56 -7.81 3.02 -2.59
C ALA A 56 -7.70 4.45 -2.03
N VAL A 57 -8.80 5.21 -2.03
CA VAL A 57 -8.83 6.59 -1.48
C VAL A 57 -8.58 6.57 0.03
N LEU A 58 -9.25 5.68 0.78
CA LEU A 58 -9.02 5.57 2.22
C LEU A 58 -7.55 5.20 2.51
N THR A 59 -6.98 4.27 1.75
CA THR A 59 -5.55 3.91 1.88
C THR A 59 -4.66 5.13 1.69
N LEU A 60 -4.90 5.91 0.63
CA LEU A 60 -4.12 7.12 0.34
C LEU A 60 -4.21 8.14 1.48
N VAL A 61 -5.42 8.41 1.97
CA VAL A 61 -5.68 9.38 3.04
C VAL A 61 -5.00 8.94 4.33
N PHE A 62 -5.22 7.70 4.78
CA PHE A 62 -4.64 7.24 6.05
C PHE A 62 -3.12 7.08 5.98
N ASP A 63 -2.56 6.68 4.83
CA ASP A 63 -1.10 6.68 4.63
C ASP A 63 -0.50 8.09 4.62
N ALA A 64 -1.24 9.12 4.21
CA ALA A 64 -0.79 10.51 4.35
C ALA A 64 -0.94 11.00 5.80
N VAL A 65 -2.08 10.73 6.44
CA VAL A 65 -2.35 11.11 7.85
C VAL A 65 -1.28 10.56 8.79
N LYS A 66 -0.84 9.30 8.61
CA LYS A 66 0.20 8.71 9.46
C LYS A 66 1.57 9.37 9.32
N GLY A 67 1.84 10.04 8.19
CA GLY A 67 3.03 10.87 8.00
C GLY A 67 2.86 12.28 8.57
N LEU A 68 1.66 12.84 8.42
CA LEU A 68 1.31 14.20 8.85
C LEU A 68 1.23 14.34 10.38
N VAL A 69 0.46 13.48 11.03
CA VAL A 69 0.09 13.63 12.44
C VAL A 69 1.29 13.63 13.38
N PRO A 70 2.28 12.71 13.28
CA PRO A 70 3.44 12.74 14.16
C PRO A 70 4.23 14.06 14.07
N VAL A 71 4.37 14.61 12.87
CA VAL A 71 5.08 15.88 12.63
C VAL A 71 4.32 17.05 13.27
N LEU A 72 3.00 17.14 13.03
CA LEU A 72 2.18 18.20 13.62
C LEU A 72 2.15 18.15 15.15
N LEU A 73 2.11 16.94 15.72
CA LEU A 73 2.14 16.79 17.18
C LEU A 73 3.44 17.34 17.78
N VAL A 74 4.58 17.10 17.13
CA VAL A 74 5.86 17.66 17.57
C VAL A 74 5.89 19.17 17.38
N GLN A 75 5.46 19.70 16.24
CA GLN A 75 5.48 21.15 15.99
C GLN A 75 4.57 21.93 16.94
N GLN A 76 3.36 21.42 17.21
CA GLN A 76 2.35 22.15 17.97
C GLN A 76 2.48 21.96 19.49
N PHE A 77 2.89 20.77 19.93
CA PHE A 77 2.88 20.40 21.35
C PHE A 77 4.25 19.98 21.89
N GLY A 78 5.29 19.96 21.05
CA GLY A 78 6.60 19.45 21.42
C GLY A 78 7.48 20.42 22.22
N ALA A 79 7.24 21.73 22.12
CA ALA A 79 8.10 22.75 22.75
C ALA A 79 8.25 22.57 24.28
N PRO A 80 7.19 22.30 25.08
CA PRO A 80 7.31 22.04 26.51
C PRO A 80 8.18 20.81 26.86
N TYR A 81 8.35 19.89 25.90
CA TYR A 81 9.13 18.66 26.07
C TYR A 81 10.55 18.79 25.48
N GLY A 82 10.93 19.98 25.00
CA GLY A 82 12.20 20.25 24.32
C GLY A 82 12.31 19.63 22.93
N LEU A 83 11.16 19.33 22.28
CA LEU A 83 11.13 18.83 20.92
C LEU A 83 11.05 20.00 19.95
N GLY A 84 12.05 20.12 19.07
CA GLY A 84 12.16 21.19 18.10
C GLY A 84 12.13 20.68 16.66
N GLU A 85 12.60 21.51 15.73
CA GLU A 85 12.64 21.19 14.29
C GLU A 85 13.39 19.88 14.00
N GLY A 86 14.52 19.64 14.68
CA GLY A 86 15.27 18.39 14.52
C GLY A 86 14.48 17.14 14.92
N THR A 87 13.65 17.24 15.97
CA THR A 87 12.74 16.14 16.33
C THR A 87 11.64 15.98 15.30
N ALA A 88 11.06 17.08 14.80
CA ALA A 88 10.05 17.03 13.74
C ALA A 88 10.60 16.29 12.50
N ALA A 89 11.83 16.62 12.08
CA ALA A 89 12.53 15.96 10.99
C ALA A 89 12.71 14.46 11.24
N LEU A 90 13.14 14.07 12.44
CA LEU A 90 13.31 12.66 12.84
C LEU A 90 11.98 11.89 12.85
N VAL A 91 10.91 12.44 13.42
CA VAL A 91 9.61 11.75 13.45
C VAL A 91 8.99 11.62 12.06
N GLY A 92 9.18 12.62 11.19
CA GLY A 92 8.75 12.55 9.80
C GLY A 92 9.46 11.43 9.04
N LEU A 93 10.80 11.38 9.17
CA LEU A 93 11.61 10.30 8.59
C LEU A 93 11.22 8.94 9.19
N ALA A 94 11.01 8.84 10.50
CA ALA A 94 10.64 7.61 11.18
C ALA A 94 9.27 7.07 10.71
N ALA A 95 8.26 7.93 10.57
CA ALA A 95 6.96 7.56 10.02
C ALA A 95 7.07 7.06 8.57
N PHE A 96 7.90 7.71 7.76
CA PHE A 96 8.20 7.26 6.40
C PHE A 96 8.90 5.89 6.39
N LEU A 97 9.93 5.69 7.21
CA LEU A 97 10.63 4.40 7.35
C LEU A 97 9.68 3.29 7.83
N GLY A 98 8.77 3.59 8.75
CA GLY A 98 7.72 2.67 9.18
C GLY A 98 6.82 2.23 8.02
N HIS A 99 6.49 3.13 7.09
CA HIS A 99 5.73 2.75 5.89
C HIS A 99 6.53 1.83 4.95
N LEU A 100 7.85 2.04 4.82
CA LEU A 100 8.72 1.24 3.96
C LEU A 100 8.97 -0.16 4.55
N TRP A 101 9.21 -0.22 5.86
CA TRP A 101 9.52 -1.43 6.62
C TRP A 101 8.62 -1.54 7.85
N PRO A 102 7.33 -1.87 7.65
CA PRO A 102 6.36 -1.92 8.72
C PRO A 102 6.58 -3.14 9.62
N VAL A 103 6.94 -2.90 10.88
CA VAL A 103 7.22 -3.98 11.85
C VAL A 103 6.03 -4.94 12.03
N PHE A 104 4.80 -4.42 11.95
CA PHE A 104 3.58 -5.22 12.13
C PHE A 104 3.20 -6.07 10.90
N PHE A 105 3.86 -5.86 9.75
CA PHE A 105 3.51 -6.50 8.48
C PHE A 105 4.72 -7.21 7.85
N GLY A 106 5.61 -7.75 8.69
CA GLY A 106 6.78 -8.52 8.27
C GLY A 106 7.83 -7.70 7.52
N PHE A 107 7.89 -6.38 7.78
CA PHE A 107 8.79 -5.44 7.11
C PHE A 107 8.62 -5.34 5.59
N VAL A 108 7.48 -5.80 5.06
CA VAL A 108 7.12 -5.66 3.65
C VAL A 108 6.15 -4.51 3.47
N GLY A 109 6.69 -3.32 3.24
CA GLY A 109 5.93 -2.08 3.12
C GLY A 109 5.80 -1.53 1.70
N GLY A 110 5.25 -0.32 1.62
CA GLY A 110 5.01 0.37 0.35
C GLY A 110 6.23 1.16 -0.16
N LYS A 111 5.95 2.16 -0.99
CA LYS A 111 6.96 3.06 -1.59
C LYS A 111 7.00 4.45 -0.96
N GLY A 112 6.10 4.72 -0.02
CA GLY A 112 6.16 5.92 0.81
C GLY A 112 5.63 7.21 0.19
N VAL A 113 5.10 7.22 -1.04
CA VAL A 113 4.64 8.46 -1.71
C VAL A 113 3.62 9.25 -0.88
N ALA A 114 2.55 8.57 -0.42
CA ALA A 114 1.50 9.22 0.36
C ALA A 114 2.00 9.66 1.74
N THR A 115 2.79 8.81 2.41
CA THR A 115 3.38 9.14 3.72
C THR A 115 4.36 10.29 3.63
N ALA A 116 5.20 10.35 2.59
CA ALA A 116 6.07 11.50 2.33
C ALA A 116 5.25 12.77 2.10
N ALA A 117 4.17 12.72 1.30
CA ALA A 117 3.30 13.88 1.11
C ALA A 117 2.70 14.39 2.44
N GLY A 118 2.27 13.46 3.32
CA GLY A 118 1.83 13.78 4.67
C GLY A 118 2.90 14.45 5.52
N VAL A 119 4.12 13.89 5.52
CA VAL A 119 5.28 14.48 6.23
C VAL A 119 5.58 15.88 5.72
N LEU A 120 5.59 16.09 4.40
CA LEU A 120 5.85 17.40 3.79
C LEU A 120 4.78 18.43 4.17
N LEU A 121 3.50 18.05 4.15
CA LEU A 121 2.41 18.89 4.65
C LEU A 121 2.59 19.24 6.13
N GLY A 122 3.11 18.29 6.92
CA GLY A 122 3.42 18.48 8.33
C GLY A 122 4.59 19.43 8.55
N PHE A 123 5.65 19.36 7.74
CA PHE A 123 6.76 20.30 7.82
C PHE A 123 6.32 21.71 7.45
N ASN A 124 5.62 21.83 6.32
CA ASN A 124 5.10 23.08 5.82
C ASN A 124 3.95 22.80 4.84
N VAL A 125 2.76 23.32 5.14
CA VAL A 125 1.57 23.09 4.32
C VAL A 125 1.77 23.51 2.86
N TRP A 126 2.46 24.63 2.61
CA TRP A 126 2.69 25.14 1.26
C TRP A 126 3.69 24.28 0.47
N LEU A 127 4.71 23.74 1.14
CA LEU A 127 5.63 22.78 0.53
C LEU A 127 4.89 21.50 0.13
N GLY A 128 4.07 20.96 1.03
CA GLY A 128 3.27 19.77 0.76
C GLY A 128 2.29 19.98 -0.40
N LEU A 129 1.58 21.11 -0.42
CA LEU A 129 0.66 21.46 -1.51
C LEU A 129 1.38 21.66 -2.84
N ALA A 130 2.51 22.36 -2.86
CA ALA A 130 3.31 22.55 -4.08
C ALA A 130 3.82 21.21 -4.63
N THR A 131 4.30 20.33 -3.75
CA THR A 131 4.77 18.99 -4.15
C THR A 131 3.62 18.12 -4.69
N LEU A 132 2.44 18.17 -4.05
CA LEU A 132 1.24 17.50 -4.53
C LEU A 132 0.75 18.06 -5.87
N ALA A 133 0.88 19.37 -6.09
CA ALA A 133 0.57 20.00 -7.38
C ALA A 133 1.49 19.50 -8.48
N VAL A 134 2.82 19.45 -8.24
CA VAL A 134 3.79 18.85 -9.19
C VAL A 134 3.42 17.40 -9.51
N TRP A 135 3.14 16.60 -8.47
CA TRP A 135 2.70 15.22 -8.66
C TRP A 135 1.42 15.15 -9.51
N GLY A 136 0.42 15.96 -9.18
CA GLY A 136 -0.88 15.99 -9.87
C GLY A 136 -0.76 16.38 -11.34
N LEU A 137 0.03 17.40 -11.65
CA LEU A 137 0.28 17.85 -13.03
C LEU A 137 0.94 16.75 -13.87
N VAL A 138 1.98 16.12 -13.34
CA VAL A 138 2.69 15.02 -14.04
C VAL A 138 1.78 13.80 -14.17
N ALA A 139 1.03 13.44 -13.13
CA ALA A 139 0.11 12.31 -13.16
C ALA A 139 -1.02 12.53 -14.17
N TYR A 140 -1.55 13.74 -14.26
CA TYR A 140 -2.59 14.12 -15.20
C TYR A 140 -2.08 14.05 -16.65
N GLY A 141 -0.93 14.67 -16.94
CA GLY A 141 -0.37 14.72 -18.30
C GLY A 141 0.18 13.40 -18.80
N SER A 142 0.95 12.67 -17.97
CA SER A 142 1.63 11.44 -18.38
C SER A 142 0.81 10.17 -18.15
N ARG A 143 -0.20 10.22 -17.26
CA ARG A 143 -0.95 9.06 -16.76
C ARG A 143 -0.10 8.01 -16.03
N TYR A 144 1.15 8.32 -15.65
CA TYR A 144 2.01 7.44 -14.86
C TYR A 144 2.13 7.94 -13.41
N SER A 145 1.60 7.15 -12.46
CA SER A 145 1.72 7.47 -11.02
C SER A 145 3.16 7.41 -10.52
N SER A 146 3.98 6.52 -11.07
CA SER A 146 5.39 6.36 -10.70
C SER A 146 6.26 7.49 -11.22
N LEU A 147 6.05 7.94 -12.46
CA LEU A 147 6.74 9.12 -12.99
C LEU A 147 6.41 10.37 -12.18
N ALA A 148 5.13 10.57 -11.86
CA ALA A 148 4.69 11.67 -11.00
C ALA A 148 5.37 11.64 -9.62
N ALA A 149 5.50 10.47 -9.00
CA ALA A 149 6.18 10.31 -7.72
C ALA A 149 7.68 10.65 -7.82
N LEU A 150 8.37 10.21 -8.87
CA LEU A 150 9.79 10.48 -9.09
C LEU A 150 10.05 11.98 -9.32
N VAL A 151 9.23 12.63 -10.17
CA VAL A 151 9.37 14.07 -10.43
C VAL A 151 9.09 14.89 -9.17
N ALA A 152 8.03 14.54 -8.43
CA ALA A 152 7.70 15.21 -7.16
C ALA A 152 8.81 15.01 -6.11
N ALA A 153 9.43 13.83 -6.03
CA ALA A 153 10.53 13.56 -5.11
C ALA A 153 11.79 14.39 -5.42
N VAL A 154 12.08 14.67 -6.69
CA VAL A 154 13.17 15.58 -7.07
C VAL A 154 12.78 17.03 -6.79
N ALA A 155 11.53 17.42 -7.07
CA ALA A 155 11.05 18.79 -6.89
C ALA A 155 10.99 19.20 -5.41
N ALA A 156 10.56 18.32 -4.50
CA ALA A 156 10.35 18.65 -3.09
C ALA A 156 11.58 19.29 -2.38
N PRO A 157 12.79 18.70 -2.39
CA PRO A 157 13.96 19.32 -1.76
C PRO A 157 14.41 20.60 -2.48
N VAL A 158 14.19 20.71 -3.79
CA VAL A 158 14.49 21.94 -4.55
C VAL A 158 13.55 23.07 -4.14
N ILE A 159 12.24 22.81 -4.09
CA ILE A 159 11.22 23.77 -3.66
C ILE A 159 11.51 24.21 -2.22
N GLN A 160 11.77 23.26 -1.30
CA GLN A 160 12.13 23.57 0.08
C GLN A 160 13.33 24.51 0.15
N THR A 161 14.41 24.16 -0.54
CA THR A 161 15.68 24.91 -0.45
C THR A 161 15.59 26.28 -1.09
N VAL A 162 14.88 26.42 -2.22
CA VAL A 162 14.76 27.71 -2.94
C VAL A 162 13.83 28.68 -2.22
N VAL A 163 12.71 28.20 -1.67
CA VAL A 163 11.68 29.07 -1.10
C VAL A 163 11.93 29.36 0.38
N TRP A 164 12.38 28.37 1.16
CA TRP A 164 12.58 28.49 2.62
C TRP A 164 14.03 28.34 3.06
N GLY A 165 14.95 28.01 2.15
CA GLY A 165 16.35 27.76 2.49
C GLY A 165 16.62 26.33 2.99
N PRO A 166 17.90 25.95 3.10
CA PRO A 166 18.30 24.67 3.67
C PRO A 166 18.06 24.65 5.19
N SER A 167 17.44 23.58 5.69
CA SER A 167 17.19 23.36 7.12
C SER A 167 17.33 21.88 7.49
N THR A 168 17.07 21.54 8.77
CA THR A 168 17.09 20.14 9.22
C THR A 168 16.00 19.32 8.52
N ALA A 169 14.84 19.94 8.26
CA ALA A 169 13.79 19.33 7.45
C ALA A 169 14.27 19.02 6.03
N THR A 170 15.09 19.88 5.40
CA THR A 170 15.65 19.63 4.07
C THR A 170 16.46 18.34 4.02
N LEU A 171 17.27 18.06 5.04
CA LEU A 171 18.03 16.81 5.11
C LEU A 171 17.09 15.59 5.19
N ALA A 172 16.05 15.63 6.02
CA ALA A 172 15.07 14.55 6.11
C ALA A 172 14.33 14.35 4.77
N ILE A 173 13.96 15.44 4.09
CA ILE A 173 13.34 15.39 2.75
C ILE A 173 14.26 14.70 1.75
N VAL A 174 15.54 15.09 1.68
CA VAL A 174 16.52 14.47 0.78
C VAL A 174 16.63 12.97 1.04
N VAL A 175 16.76 12.55 2.30
CA VAL A 175 16.84 11.13 2.65
C VAL A 175 15.57 10.36 2.25
N MET A 176 14.39 10.90 2.55
CA MET A 176 13.12 10.30 2.13
C MET A 176 13.02 10.18 0.61
N CYS A 177 13.43 11.21 -0.14
CA CYS A 177 13.38 11.21 -1.60
C CYS A 177 14.35 10.18 -2.20
N LEU A 178 15.58 10.06 -1.67
CA LEU A 178 16.53 9.03 -2.11
C LEU A 178 15.98 7.62 -1.90
N LEU A 179 15.42 7.36 -0.72
CA LEU A 179 14.77 6.08 -0.41
C LEU A 179 13.55 5.82 -1.29
N LEU A 180 12.73 6.85 -1.54
CA LEU A 180 11.57 6.75 -2.42
C LEU A 180 11.99 6.39 -3.85
N VAL A 181 13.01 7.05 -4.39
CA VAL A 181 13.58 6.75 -5.72
C VAL A 181 14.10 5.32 -5.78
N TRP A 182 14.85 4.89 -4.76
CA TRP A 182 15.33 3.51 -4.64
C TRP A 182 14.17 2.48 -4.64
N ARG A 183 13.11 2.73 -3.87
CA ARG A 183 11.89 1.88 -3.85
C ARG A 183 11.14 1.86 -5.19
N HIS A 184 11.41 2.81 -6.08
CA HIS A 184 10.83 2.88 -7.43
C HIS A 184 11.70 2.22 -8.51
N GLY A 185 12.80 1.54 -8.18
CA GLY A 185 13.69 0.90 -9.17
C GLY A 185 12.96 0.01 -10.19
N ALA A 186 11.99 -0.79 -9.75
CA ALA A 186 11.16 -1.61 -10.64
C ALA A 186 10.27 -0.78 -11.58
N ASN A 187 9.76 0.38 -11.13
CA ASN A 187 8.99 1.28 -11.99
C ASN A 187 9.87 2.04 -12.97
N ILE A 188 11.08 2.44 -12.56
CA ILE A 188 12.06 3.08 -13.44
C ILE A 188 12.37 2.13 -14.61
N SER A 189 12.66 0.85 -14.32
CA SER A 189 12.88 -0.16 -15.36
C SER A 189 11.68 -0.29 -16.31
N LYS A 190 10.45 -0.28 -15.79
CA LYS A 190 9.23 -0.37 -16.61
C LYS A 190 8.98 0.88 -17.45
N LEU A 191 9.25 2.07 -16.91
CA LEU A 191 9.15 3.34 -17.62
C LEU A 191 10.13 3.37 -18.80
N MET A 192 11.38 2.99 -18.58
CA MET A 192 12.40 2.89 -19.64
C MET A 192 12.01 1.89 -20.74
N LYS A 193 11.33 0.80 -20.37
CA LYS A 193 10.84 -0.22 -21.30
C LYS A 193 9.47 0.11 -21.92
N GLY A 194 8.83 1.22 -21.55
CA GLY A 194 7.47 1.54 -21.99
C GLY A 194 6.37 0.58 -21.51
N THR A 195 6.64 -0.21 -20.46
CA THR A 195 5.74 -1.26 -19.92
C THR A 195 5.10 -0.87 -18.59
N GLU A 196 5.32 0.36 -18.12
CA GLU A 196 4.72 0.86 -16.89
C GLU A 196 3.20 1.00 -17.04
N SER A 197 2.45 0.56 -16.01
CA SER A 197 0.99 0.63 -16.05
C SER A 197 0.50 2.07 -15.93
N ARG A 198 -0.49 2.44 -16.74
CA ARG A 198 -1.13 3.76 -16.65
C ARG A 198 -2.23 3.79 -15.58
N ILE A 199 -2.45 4.96 -15.00
CA ILE A 199 -3.56 5.22 -14.08
C ILE A 199 -4.88 4.95 -14.81
N GLY A 200 -5.70 4.06 -14.24
CA GLY A 200 -7.00 3.66 -14.80
C GLY A 200 -6.96 2.48 -15.77
N GLN A 201 -5.78 1.90 -16.05
CA GLN A 201 -5.68 0.67 -16.83
C GLN A 201 -6.20 -0.52 -16.00
N LYS A 202 -7.21 -1.23 -16.51
CA LYS A 202 -7.73 -2.45 -15.86
C LYS A 202 -6.66 -3.53 -15.86
N ALA A 203 -6.54 -4.29 -14.76
CA ALA A 203 -5.74 -5.50 -14.75
C ALA A 203 -6.34 -6.50 -15.75
N VAL A 204 -5.52 -7.07 -16.62
CA VAL A 204 -5.94 -8.23 -17.42
C VAL A 204 -6.09 -9.37 -16.43
N ALA A 205 -7.29 -9.95 -16.34
CA ALA A 205 -7.51 -11.13 -15.52
C ALA A 205 -6.52 -12.21 -15.97
N ALA A 206 -5.86 -12.88 -15.02
CA ALA A 206 -5.07 -14.06 -15.35
C ALA A 206 -6.00 -15.04 -16.10
N PRO A 207 -5.50 -15.76 -17.13
CA PRO A 207 -6.28 -16.82 -17.73
C PRO A 207 -6.75 -17.74 -16.60
N GLU A 208 -8.07 -17.96 -16.50
CA GLU A 208 -8.62 -19.03 -15.71
C GLU A 208 -7.85 -20.28 -16.13
N ALA A 209 -7.01 -20.81 -15.23
CA ALA A 209 -6.40 -22.10 -15.47
C ALA A 209 -7.58 -23.04 -15.67
N ASP A 210 -7.73 -23.53 -16.90
CA ASP A 210 -8.73 -24.52 -17.28
C ASP A 210 -8.57 -25.68 -16.32
N VAL A 211 -9.38 -25.68 -15.25
CA VAL A 211 -9.52 -26.80 -14.35
C VAL A 211 -10.23 -27.83 -15.18
N ALA A 212 -9.43 -28.59 -15.93
CA ALA A 212 -9.83 -29.76 -16.67
C ALA A 212 -10.71 -30.58 -15.73
N ARG A 213 -12.03 -30.52 -15.97
CA ARG A 213 -13.01 -31.38 -15.33
C ARG A 213 -12.62 -32.81 -15.69
N THR A 214 -11.86 -33.44 -14.82
CA THR A 214 -11.69 -34.89 -14.82
C THR A 214 -13.04 -35.46 -14.39
N THR A 215 -13.92 -35.63 -15.36
CA THR A 215 -15.12 -36.46 -15.21
C THR A 215 -14.65 -37.89 -15.00
N THR A 216 -14.62 -38.31 -13.73
CA THR A 216 -14.51 -39.73 -13.40
C THR A 216 -15.74 -40.44 -13.98
N PRO A 217 -15.59 -41.49 -14.79
CA PRO A 217 -16.73 -42.25 -15.27
C PRO A 217 -17.37 -43.00 -14.09
N ARG A 218 -18.67 -42.76 -13.89
CA ARG A 218 -19.52 -43.50 -12.95
C ARG A 218 -19.55 -44.98 -13.35
N PRO A 219 -19.35 -45.95 -12.43
CA PRO A 219 -19.39 -47.36 -12.80
C PRO A 219 -20.81 -47.77 -13.18
N ALA A 220 -20.93 -48.46 -14.31
CA ALA A 220 -22.17 -49.01 -14.83
C ALA A 220 -22.75 -50.04 -13.83
N LYS A 221 -23.98 -49.79 -13.36
CA LYS A 221 -24.72 -50.80 -12.61
C LYS A 221 -25.15 -51.91 -13.57
N SER A 222 -24.49 -53.05 -13.42
CA SER A 222 -24.85 -54.35 -13.97
C SER A 222 -26.32 -54.68 -13.73
N ALA A 223 -26.99 -55.13 -14.80
CA ALA A 223 -28.36 -55.62 -14.78
C ALA A 223 -28.38 -57.09 -14.33
N SER A 224 -29.18 -57.41 -13.32
CA SER A 224 -29.67 -58.77 -13.10
C SER A 224 -31.12 -58.74 -12.62
N LYS A 225 -32.04 -59.11 -13.54
CA LYS A 225 -33.42 -59.50 -13.22
C LYS A 225 -33.43 -61.02 -13.02
N PRO A 226 -34.05 -61.56 -11.97
CA PRO A 226 -34.43 -62.97 -11.95
C PRO A 226 -35.84 -63.16 -12.55
N PRO A 227 -36.13 -64.31 -13.19
CA PRO A 227 -37.45 -64.59 -13.76
C PRO A 227 -38.45 -65.07 -12.69
N ARG A 228 -39.73 -64.80 -12.97
CA ARG A 228 -40.91 -65.22 -12.21
C ARG A 228 -41.00 -66.75 -12.13
N GLY A 229 -41.02 -67.29 -10.91
CA GLY A 229 -41.44 -68.65 -10.62
C GLY A 229 -42.93 -68.71 -10.30
N THR A 230 -43.63 -69.59 -11.02
CA THR A 230 -45.05 -69.91 -10.96
C THR A 230 -45.49 -70.55 -9.64
N ARG A 231 -46.69 -70.18 -9.17
CA ARG A 231 -47.48 -70.89 -8.16
C ARG A 231 -47.70 -72.35 -8.56
N GLN A 232 -47.59 -73.29 -7.62
CA GLN A 232 -48.55 -74.40 -7.52
C GLN A 232 -48.62 -74.99 -6.08
N HIS A 233 -49.87 -75.25 -5.69
CA HIS A 233 -50.41 -75.95 -4.53
C HIS A 233 -49.59 -77.16 -4.01
N ARG A 234 -49.66 -77.45 -2.69
CA ARG A 234 -50.68 -78.32 -2.02
C ARG A 234 -50.07 -79.02 -0.78
N LYS A 235 -50.94 -79.29 0.21
CA LYS A 235 -50.86 -80.32 1.29
C LYS A 235 -49.86 -80.07 2.42
N GLN A 236 -50.04 -80.47 3.68
CA GLN A 236 -51.12 -80.95 4.57
C GLN A 236 -50.37 -81.28 5.90
N THR A 237 -51.07 -81.25 7.04
CA THR A 237 -50.77 -81.98 8.31
C THR A 237 -49.47 -81.60 9.05
N HIS A 238 -49.39 -81.46 10.37
CA HIS A 238 -50.22 -81.89 11.51
C HIS A 238 -50.06 -80.88 12.66
#